data_AF-A0A7L3YA06-F1
#
_entry.id   AF-A0A7L3YA06-F1
#
_cell.length_a   1.000
_cell.length_b   1.000
_cell.length_c   1.000
_cell.angle_alpha   90.00
_cell.angle_beta   90.00
_cell.angle_gamma   90.00
#
_symmetry.space_group_name_H-M   'P 1'
#
loop_
_entity.id
_entity.type
_entity.pdbx_description
1 polymer ?
#
loop_
_entity_poly.entity_id
_entity_poly.type
_entity_poly.pdbx_seq_one_letter_code
_entity_poly.pdbx_strand_id
1 'polypeptide(L)'
;MPKLRGEAFWRETLRSAHYVVAPMVDQSELAWRLLSRRHGAQLCYTPMLHAQVFLRDANYRRENLYGEACPEDRPLIVQFCANDPEVFVQAALLAQDYCDAIDLNLGCPQMIAKRGHYGAFLQEEWDLLQRMILLANERLSVPITCKIRVFPEIDKTVKYAQMLEKAGCQLLTVHGRTKEQKGPLAGVASWEHIQAVRKAVSIPVFANGNIQCLSDVEECIRKTGVHGVMSAEGNLHNPALFEGRNPLVWEMAEEYLEIVQKYPCPLSYVRAHLFKLWHHTLQVYQQLREELAKVKTLEGILDVNRELKLRCQEEIANQKEGEKPKEGLPFFHWICQPYIRPGPKERCKENGASGTEKGVRGKRALEEEEDGNSELLSKNKQKKKLRNPNKSFDPSLKPKYAKCDQCGNPKVSQC
;
A
#
# COMPACT_ATOMS: atom_id res chain seq x y z
N MET A 1 -19.44 18.74 20.37
CA MET A 1 -20.57 18.20 19.58
C MET A 1 -20.82 16.76 20.02
N PRO A 2 -22.06 16.23 19.95
CA PRO A 2 -22.33 14.84 20.28
C PRO A 2 -21.58 13.89 19.32
N LYS A 3 -21.13 12.75 19.84
CA LYS A 3 -20.50 11.66 19.08
C LYS A 3 -21.52 11.07 18.10
N LEU A 4 -21.37 11.37 16.82
CA LEU A 4 -22.23 10.84 15.75
C LEU A 4 -22.10 9.32 15.63
N ARG A 5 -23.15 8.67 15.13
CA ARG A 5 -23.28 7.20 15.09
C ARG A 5 -23.77 6.71 13.73
N GLY A 6 -23.38 5.48 13.37
CA GLY A 6 -23.82 4.77 12.16
C GLY A 6 -23.82 5.65 10.90
N GLU A 7 -24.98 5.71 10.22
CA GLU A 7 -25.18 6.51 9.01
C GLU A 7 -24.82 7.99 9.17
N ALA A 8 -25.18 8.63 10.28
CA ALA A 8 -24.89 10.06 10.49
C ALA A 8 -23.38 10.29 10.61
N PHE A 9 -22.66 9.39 11.28
CA PHE A 9 -21.20 9.42 11.33
C PHE A 9 -20.58 9.31 9.93
N TRP A 10 -21.03 8.36 9.10
CA TRP A 10 -20.50 8.23 7.75
C TRP A 10 -20.84 9.43 6.85
N ARG A 11 -22.07 9.94 6.91
CA ARG A 11 -22.52 11.05 6.05
C ARG A 11 -21.88 12.37 6.41
N GLU A 12 -21.84 12.70 7.70
CA GLU A 12 -21.43 14.04 8.17
C GLU A 12 -19.94 14.08 8.50
N THR A 13 -19.43 13.14 9.30
CA THR A 13 -18.01 13.12 9.69
C THR A 13 -17.13 12.61 8.56
N LEU A 14 -17.48 11.48 7.94
CA LEU A 14 -16.70 10.90 6.85
C LEU A 14 -17.11 11.41 5.46
N ARG A 15 -18.04 12.37 5.39
CA ARG A 15 -18.47 13.05 4.16
C ARG A 15 -18.96 12.10 3.07
N SER A 16 -19.64 11.02 3.47
CA SER A 16 -20.12 9.97 2.57
C SER A 16 -19.00 9.38 1.69
N ALA A 17 -17.82 9.16 2.27
CA ALA A 17 -16.66 8.62 1.54
C ALA A 17 -16.95 7.21 1.00
N HIS A 18 -16.70 7.05 -0.31
CA HIS A 18 -16.76 5.79 -1.05
C HIS A 18 -15.35 5.29 -1.42
N TYR A 19 -14.40 6.19 -1.62
CA TYR A 19 -13.03 5.89 -2.08
C TYR A 19 -12.06 5.91 -0.90
N VAL A 20 -11.68 4.73 -0.43
CA VAL A 20 -10.96 4.57 0.84
C VAL A 20 -9.56 3.99 0.62
N VAL A 21 -8.53 4.63 1.18
CA VAL A 21 -7.17 4.09 1.21
C VAL A 21 -6.99 3.24 2.46
N ALA A 22 -6.51 2.01 2.29
CA ALA A 22 -6.34 1.06 3.38
C ALA A 22 -5.22 1.46 4.35
N PRO A 23 -5.31 1.04 5.62
CA PRO A 23 -4.17 1.06 6.53
C PRO A 23 -3.11 0.06 6.07
N MET A 24 -1.89 0.54 5.83
CA MET A 24 -0.77 -0.27 5.37
C MET A 24 0.48 0.11 6.15
N VAL A 25 1.04 -0.86 6.89
CA VAL A 25 2.26 -0.65 7.67
C VAL A 25 3.38 -0.14 6.75
N ASP A 26 4.00 0.98 7.13
CA ASP A 26 5.06 1.67 6.38
C ASP A 26 4.66 2.14 4.97
N GLN A 27 3.37 2.15 4.64
CA GLN A 27 2.86 2.40 3.28
C GLN A 27 1.57 3.24 3.24
N SER A 28 1.15 3.81 4.36
CA SER A 28 0.04 4.76 4.42
C SER A 28 0.36 5.91 5.36
N GLU A 29 1.64 6.34 5.39
CA GLU A 29 2.11 7.54 6.07
C GLU A 29 1.53 8.82 5.43
N LEU A 30 1.63 9.97 6.09
CA LEU A 30 1.01 11.22 5.64
C LEU A 30 1.30 11.53 4.18
N ALA A 31 2.56 11.43 3.73
CA ALA A 31 2.94 11.75 2.37
C ALA A 31 2.16 10.92 1.33
N TRP A 32 1.99 9.62 1.57
CA TRP A 32 1.22 8.74 0.70
C TRP A 32 -0.28 9.03 0.75
N ARG A 33 -0.83 9.35 1.94
CA ARG A 33 -2.24 9.72 2.09
C ARG A 33 -2.55 11.02 1.34
N LEU A 34 -1.68 12.02 1.40
CA LEU A 34 -1.81 13.27 0.65
C LEU A 34 -1.74 13.04 -0.86
N LEU A 35 -0.82 12.21 -1.34
CA LEU A 35 -0.76 11.82 -2.76
C LEU A 35 -2.08 11.17 -3.19
N SER A 36 -2.57 10.21 -2.41
CA SER A 36 -3.82 9.52 -2.72
C SER A 36 -5.03 10.47 -2.71
N ARG A 37 -5.05 11.48 -1.83
CA ARG A 37 -6.10 12.50 -1.77
C ARG A 37 -6.09 13.43 -2.98
N ARG A 38 -4.90 13.80 -3.47
CA ARG A 38 -4.77 14.53 -4.77
C ARG A 38 -5.39 13.73 -5.92
N HIS A 39 -5.46 12.41 -5.75
CA HIS A 39 -5.97 11.47 -6.73
C HIS A 39 -7.29 10.79 -6.34
N GLY A 40 -8.18 11.53 -5.69
CA GLY A 40 -9.57 11.13 -5.49
C GLY A 40 -9.85 10.29 -4.24
N ALA A 41 -8.86 9.95 -3.42
CA ALA A 41 -9.13 9.33 -2.12
C ALA A 41 -9.93 10.29 -1.21
N GLN A 42 -11.04 9.80 -0.67
CA GLN A 42 -11.96 10.58 0.16
C GLN A 42 -11.72 10.33 1.66
N LEU A 43 -11.29 9.11 2.00
CA LEU A 43 -10.97 8.70 3.35
C LEU A 43 -9.67 7.91 3.37
N CYS A 44 -8.79 8.23 4.29
CA CYS A 44 -7.53 7.51 4.48
C CYS A 44 -7.42 6.98 5.91
N TYR A 45 -6.62 5.93 6.07
CA TYR A 45 -6.26 5.37 7.36
C TYR A 45 -4.77 5.56 7.59
N THR A 46 -4.35 5.76 8.85
CA THR A 46 -2.93 5.70 9.22
C THR A 46 -2.35 4.31 9.01
N PRO A 47 -1.02 4.14 9.07
CA PRO A 47 -0.45 2.82 9.30
C PRO A 47 -1.03 2.20 10.59
N MET A 48 -0.98 0.87 10.68
CA MET A 48 -1.41 0.18 11.91
C MET A 48 -0.42 0.49 13.05
N LEU A 49 -0.89 1.21 14.07
CA LEU A 49 -0.11 1.61 15.23
C LEU A 49 -0.23 0.58 16.35
N HIS A 50 0.86 0.29 17.06
CA HIS A 50 0.80 -0.64 18.19
C HIS A 50 0.40 0.09 19.47
N ALA A 51 -0.78 -0.22 20.04
CA ALA A 51 -1.33 0.54 21.17
C ALA A 51 -0.40 0.61 22.39
N GLN A 52 0.20 -0.52 22.80
CA GLN A 52 1.15 -0.56 23.91
C GLN A 52 2.40 0.33 23.68
N VAL A 53 2.95 0.33 22.46
CA VAL A 53 4.11 1.14 22.12
C VAL A 53 3.71 2.60 22.05
N PHE A 54 2.57 2.90 21.42
CA PHE A 54 1.98 4.23 21.34
C PHE A 54 1.75 4.83 22.73
N LEU A 55 1.26 4.06 23.70
CA LEU A 55 1.08 4.54 25.07
C LEU A 55 2.42 4.87 25.76
N ARG A 56 3.43 4.00 25.61
CA ARG A 56 4.70 4.09 26.35
C ARG A 56 5.72 5.05 25.74
N ASP A 57 5.78 5.15 24.42
CA ASP A 57 6.85 5.84 23.71
C ASP A 57 6.34 7.12 23.03
N ALA A 58 6.74 8.27 23.58
CA ALA A 58 6.39 9.57 23.03
C ALA A 58 7.02 9.86 21.67
N ASN A 59 8.21 9.31 21.37
CA ASN A 59 8.85 9.47 20.07
C ASN A 59 8.08 8.69 19.02
N TYR A 60 7.66 7.44 19.33
CA TYR A 60 6.81 6.65 18.44
C TYR A 60 5.51 7.40 18.08
N ARG A 61 4.84 8.02 19.07
CA ARG A 61 3.64 8.85 18.81
C ARG A 61 3.93 10.05 17.92
N ARG A 62 5.02 10.77 18.21
CA ARG A 62 5.41 11.96 17.45
C ARG A 62 5.69 11.62 16.00
N GLU A 63 6.43 10.54 15.76
CA GLU A 63 6.86 10.12 14.42
C GLU A 63 5.72 9.54 13.58
N ASN A 64 4.71 8.93 14.19
CA ASN A 64 3.65 8.21 13.47
C ASN A 64 2.28 8.91 13.45
N LEU A 65 2.07 9.97 14.26
CA LEU A 65 0.80 10.69 14.30
C LEU A 65 0.95 12.19 14.52
N TYR A 66 1.64 12.64 15.57
CA TYR A 66 1.58 14.06 15.95
C TYR A 66 2.38 14.96 15.01
N GLY A 67 3.49 14.47 14.46
CA GLY A 67 4.25 15.17 13.43
C GLY A 67 3.53 15.23 12.07
N GLU A 68 2.41 14.50 11.94
CA GLU A 68 1.62 14.38 10.71
C GLU A 68 0.32 15.20 10.75
N ALA A 69 0.10 16.07 11.75
CA ALA A 69 -1.13 16.85 11.85
C ALA A 69 -1.28 17.80 10.64
N CYS A 70 -2.12 17.40 9.68
CA CYS A 70 -2.33 18.07 8.40
C CYS A 70 -3.85 18.21 8.18
N PRO A 71 -4.43 19.42 8.22
CA PRO A 71 -5.87 19.62 8.00
C PRO A 71 -6.37 19.05 6.67
N GLU A 72 -5.52 19.06 5.65
CA GLU A 72 -5.76 18.49 4.32
C GLU A 72 -5.89 16.96 4.32
N ASP A 73 -5.41 16.30 5.38
CA ASP A 73 -5.47 14.84 5.52
C ASP A 73 -6.74 14.35 6.20
N ARG A 74 -7.81 15.15 6.27
CA ARG A 74 -9.09 14.78 6.88
C ARG A 74 -10.21 14.57 5.83
N PRO A 75 -11.13 13.59 6.03
CA PRO A 75 -11.29 12.75 7.23
C PRO A 75 -10.24 11.64 7.35
N LEU A 76 -9.69 11.42 8.56
CA LEU A 76 -8.64 10.45 8.88
C LEU A 76 -9.11 9.46 9.95
N ILE A 77 -8.82 8.18 9.75
CA ILE A 77 -9.03 7.15 10.77
C ILE A 77 -7.69 6.60 11.26
N VAL A 78 -7.46 6.64 12.58
CA VAL A 78 -6.25 6.10 13.19
C VAL A 78 -6.49 4.64 13.58
N GLN A 79 -5.71 3.73 13.00
CA GLN A 79 -5.84 2.31 13.27
C GLN A 79 -4.83 1.82 14.31
N PHE A 80 -5.32 1.11 15.33
CA PHE A 80 -4.49 0.42 16.32
C PHE A 80 -4.54 -1.10 16.18
N CYS A 81 -3.45 -1.76 16.54
CA CYS A 81 -3.49 -3.12 17.06
C CYS A 81 -3.35 -3.12 18.58
N ALA A 82 -4.16 -3.93 19.23
CA ALA A 82 -4.21 -4.08 20.69
C ALA A 82 -4.85 -5.43 21.03
N ASN A 83 -4.71 -5.85 22.27
CA ASN A 83 -5.32 -7.06 22.83
C ASN A 83 -5.71 -6.92 24.31
N ASP A 84 -5.63 -5.70 24.85
CA ASP A 84 -6.05 -5.35 26.20
C ASP A 84 -6.97 -4.12 26.12
N PRO A 85 -8.17 -4.16 26.73
CA PRO A 85 -9.13 -3.06 26.67
C PRO A 85 -8.59 -1.73 27.22
N GLU A 86 -7.89 -1.74 28.36
CA GLU A 86 -7.41 -0.52 29.01
C GLU A 86 -6.26 0.10 28.23
N VAL A 87 -5.30 -0.72 27.78
CA VAL A 87 -4.20 -0.26 26.92
C VAL A 87 -4.74 0.34 25.62
N PHE A 88 -5.73 -0.31 24.99
CA PHE A 88 -6.34 0.20 23.77
C PHE A 88 -6.99 1.57 23.99
N VAL A 89 -7.82 1.71 25.03
CA VAL A 89 -8.51 2.97 25.33
C VAL A 89 -7.53 4.08 25.70
N GLN A 90 -6.51 3.80 26.51
CA GLN A 90 -5.51 4.81 26.87
C GLN A 90 -4.71 5.30 25.65
N ALA A 91 -4.33 4.40 24.74
CA ALA A 91 -3.67 4.78 23.49
C ALA A 91 -4.62 5.59 22.58
N ALA A 92 -5.88 5.20 22.48
CA ALA A 92 -6.88 5.89 21.67
C ALA A 92 -7.22 7.29 22.22
N LEU A 93 -7.26 7.48 23.54
CA LEU A 93 -7.46 8.78 24.19
C LEU A 93 -6.37 9.78 23.81
N LEU A 94 -5.13 9.31 23.63
CA LEU A 94 -4.00 10.14 23.18
C LEU A 94 -4.11 10.51 21.68
N ALA A 95 -4.80 9.70 20.86
CA ALA A 95 -4.91 9.89 19.42
C ALA A 95 -6.19 10.61 18.96
N GLN A 96 -7.25 10.64 19.78
CA GLN A 96 -8.60 11.05 19.36
C GLN A 96 -8.67 12.47 18.77
N ASP A 97 -7.84 13.40 19.24
CA ASP A 97 -7.86 14.80 18.78
C ASP A 97 -7.19 14.98 17.41
N TYR A 98 -6.49 13.95 16.92
CA TYR A 98 -5.75 13.98 15.66
C TYR A 98 -6.49 13.24 14.53
N CYS A 99 -7.68 12.72 14.79
CA CYS A 99 -8.43 11.90 13.82
C CYS A 99 -9.95 12.09 13.95
N ASP A 100 -10.69 11.52 13.00
CA ASP A 100 -12.16 11.59 12.94
C ASP A 100 -12.81 10.31 13.50
N ALA A 101 -12.03 9.23 13.62
CA ALA A 101 -12.39 7.99 14.30
C ALA A 101 -11.16 7.15 14.63
N ILE A 102 -11.33 6.21 15.56
CA ILE A 102 -10.33 5.21 15.92
C ILE A 102 -10.78 3.86 15.34
N ASP A 103 -9.85 3.10 14.76
CA ASP A 103 -10.10 1.75 14.24
C ASP A 103 -9.32 0.69 15.02
N LEU A 104 -9.97 -0.44 15.30
CA LEU A 104 -9.30 -1.63 15.82
C LEU A 104 -9.01 -2.62 14.68
N ASN A 105 -7.73 -2.93 14.47
CA ASN A 105 -7.32 -3.94 13.51
C ASN A 105 -7.62 -5.34 14.04
N LEU A 106 -8.53 -6.04 13.36
CA LEU A 106 -8.94 -7.42 13.61
C LEU A 106 -8.73 -8.30 12.37
N GLY A 107 -7.83 -7.87 11.47
CA GLY A 107 -7.66 -8.48 10.14
C GLY A 107 -6.23 -8.80 9.75
N CYS A 108 -5.21 -8.33 10.49
CA CYS A 108 -3.81 -8.62 10.18
C CYS A 108 -3.48 -10.10 10.39
N PRO A 109 -3.06 -10.86 9.35
CA PRO A 109 -2.78 -12.29 9.48
C PRO A 109 -1.27 -12.59 9.58
N GLN A 110 -0.44 -11.55 9.74
CA GLN A 110 1.02 -11.66 9.72
C GLN A 110 1.56 -12.37 10.97
N MET A 111 2.75 -12.96 10.85
CA MET A 111 3.36 -13.70 11.97
C MET A 111 3.66 -12.80 13.17
N ILE A 112 3.94 -11.51 12.95
CA ILE A 112 4.12 -10.55 14.04
C ILE A 112 2.83 -10.34 14.84
N ALA A 113 1.67 -10.34 14.17
CA ALA A 113 0.37 -10.29 14.82
C ALA A 113 0.05 -11.58 15.58
N LYS A 114 0.48 -12.74 15.06
CA LYS A 114 0.38 -14.02 15.80
C LYS A 114 1.20 -13.97 17.09
N ARG A 115 2.45 -13.50 17.02
CA ARG A 115 3.37 -13.43 18.16
C ARG A 115 2.93 -12.41 19.21
N GLY A 116 2.45 -11.25 18.77
CA GLY A 116 1.92 -10.21 19.65
C GLY A 116 0.46 -10.43 20.06
N HIS A 117 -0.19 -11.49 19.57
CA HIS A 117 -1.57 -11.86 19.86
C HIS A 117 -2.56 -10.70 19.63
N TYR A 118 -2.61 -10.20 18.40
CA TYR A 118 -3.54 -9.16 17.95
C TYR A 118 -4.00 -9.42 16.50
N GLY A 119 -4.84 -8.55 15.93
CA GLY A 119 -5.26 -8.67 14.53
C GLY A 119 -6.21 -9.86 14.33
N ALA A 120 -6.03 -10.62 13.25
CA ALA A 120 -6.89 -11.77 12.93
C ALA A 120 -6.76 -12.92 13.94
N PHE A 121 -5.81 -12.86 14.88
CA PHE A 121 -5.63 -13.87 15.92
C PHE A 121 -6.57 -13.68 17.12
N LEU A 122 -7.25 -12.54 17.23
CA LEU A 122 -8.30 -12.29 18.22
C LEU A 122 -9.70 -12.67 17.71
N GLN A 123 -9.82 -13.09 16.45
CA GLN A 123 -11.11 -13.27 15.77
C GLN A 123 -12.05 -14.29 16.46
N GLU A 124 -11.49 -15.22 17.24
CA GLU A 124 -12.24 -16.23 18.01
C GLU A 124 -12.57 -15.77 19.45
N GLU A 125 -12.02 -14.65 19.92
CA GLU A 125 -12.11 -14.19 21.32
C GLU A 125 -13.18 -13.13 21.50
N TRP A 126 -14.43 -13.50 21.22
CA TRP A 126 -15.54 -12.55 21.11
C TRP A 126 -15.80 -11.78 22.41
N ASP A 127 -15.58 -12.38 23.57
CA ASP A 127 -15.74 -11.69 24.86
C ASP A 127 -14.70 -10.58 25.06
N LEU A 128 -13.45 -10.84 24.64
CA LEU A 128 -12.39 -9.82 24.70
C LEU A 128 -12.71 -8.67 23.73
N LEU A 129 -13.11 -8.99 22.50
CA LEU A 129 -13.47 -7.99 21.49
C LEU A 129 -14.64 -7.11 21.93
N GLN A 130 -15.68 -7.71 22.52
CA GLN A 130 -16.80 -6.96 23.10
C GLN A 130 -16.32 -5.97 24.15
N ARG A 131 -15.49 -6.41 25.10
CA ARG A 131 -14.95 -5.54 26.15
C ARG A 131 -14.12 -4.40 25.58
N MET A 132 -13.24 -4.67 24.61
CA MET A 132 -12.39 -3.65 23.99
C MET A 132 -13.22 -2.59 23.27
N ILE A 133 -14.20 -3.00 22.46
CA ILE A 133 -15.01 -2.09 21.65
C ILE A 133 -16.00 -1.31 22.52
N LEU A 134 -16.64 -1.97 23.48
CA LEU A 134 -17.57 -1.34 24.41
C LEU A 134 -16.88 -0.24 25.22
N LEU A 135 -15.75 -0.58 25.86
CA LEU A 135 -15.00 0.37 26.66
C LEU A 135 -14.51 1.55 25.83
N ALA A 136 -13.98 1.30 24.62
CA ALA A 136 -13.54 2.37 23.73
C ALA A 136 -14.70 3.25 23.24
N ASN A 137 -15.86 2.65 22.93
CA ASN A 137 -17.04 3.38 22.53
C ASN A 137 -17.58 4.30 23.64
N GLU A 138 -17.54 3.84 24.90
CA GLU A 138 -17.98 4.62 26.07
C GLU A 138 -17.01 5.76 26.41
N ARG A 139 -15.70 5.54 26.27
CA ARG A 139 -14.67 6.46 26.78
C ARG A 139 -14.18 7.49 25.77
N LEU A 140 -14.27 7.22 24.48
CA LEU A 140 -13.75 8.11 23.43
C LEU A 140 -14.82 9.06 22.91
N SER A 141 -14.40 10.30 22.64
CA SER A 141 -15.26 11.32 22.04
C SER A 141 -15.52 11.07 20.54
N VAL A 142 -14.60 10.38 19.85
CA VAL A 142 -14.72 9.99 18.43
C VAL A 142 -15.25 8.56 18.26
N PRO A 143 -15.93 8.23 17.15
CA PRO A 143 -16.44 6.89 16.84
C PRO A 143 -15.35 5.79 16.79
N ILE A 144 -15.75 4.57 17.19
CA ILE A 144 -14.93 3.36 17.02
C ILE A 144 -15.36 2.62 15.77
N THR A 145 -14.39 2.19 14.98
CA THR A 145 -14.56 1.39 13.77
C THR A 145 -13.73 0.12 13.89
N CYS A 146 -14.02 -0.88 13.05
CA CYS A 146 -13.26 -2.13 13.04
C CYS A 146 -12.95 -2.55 11.61
N LYS A 147 -11.76 -3.13 11.41
CA LYS A 147 -11.37 -3.79 10.16
C LYS A 147 -11.14 -5.28 10.38
N ILE A 148 -11.95 -6.12 9.74
CA ILE A 148 -11.94 -7.57 9.94
C ILE A 148 -11.48 -8.34 8.69
N ARG A 149 -11.13 -9.61 8.90
CA ARG A 149 -11.18 -10.67 7.89
C ARG A 149 -12.39 -11.57 8.14
N VAL A 150 -12.80 -12.33 7.13
CA VAL A 150 -13.96 -13.23 7.22
C VAL A 150 -13.56 -14.60 7.81
N PHE A 151 -14.54 -15.33 8.33
CA PHE A 151 -14.41 -16.78 8.55
C PHE A 151 -14.65 -17.54 7.24
N PRO A 152 -14.32 -18.85 7.16
CA PRO A 152 -14.74 -19.68 6.04
C PRO A 152 -16.27 -19.74 5.89
N GLU A 153 -17.01 -19.72 7.01
CA GLU A 153 -18.47 -19.75 7.03
C GLU A 153 -19.05 -18.33 7.02
N ILE A 154 -19.98 -18.08 6.09
CA ILE A 154 -20.71 -16.81 5.98
C ILE A 154 -21.47 -16.52 7.28
N ASP A 155 -22.20 -17.49 7.82
CA ASP A 155 -23.03 -17.30 9.03
C ASP A 155 -22.19 -16.93 10.25
N LYS A 156 -21.00 -17.52 10.40
CA LYS A 156 -20.08 -17.19 11.50
C LYS A 156 -19.54 -15.76 11.32
N THR A 157 -19.23 -15.36 10.08
CA THR A 157 -18.82 -14.00 9.74
C THR A 157 -19.93 -12.97 10.04
N VAL A 158 -21.17 -13.29 9.72
CA VAL A 158 -22.33 -12.43 10.00
C VAL A 158 -22.52 -12.25 11.52
N LYS A 159 -22.53 -13.35 12.29
CA LYS A 159 -22.64 -13.29 13.76
C LYS A 159 -21.50 -12.48 14.38
N TYR A 160 -20.29 -12.64 13.84
CA TYR A 160 -19.13 -11.87 14.26
C TYR A 160 -19.32 -10.37 14.01
N ALA A 161 -19.78 -9.97 12.81
CA ALA A 161 -20.06 -8.58 12.49
C ALA A 161 -21.15 -7.96 13.38
N GLN A 162 -22.24 -8.69 13.63
CA GLN A 162 -23.33 -8.25 14.52
C GLN A 162 -22.88 -8.09 15.98
N MET A 163 -21.98 -8.96 16.45
CA MET A 163 -21.38 -8.82 17.78
C MET A 163 -20.57 -7.51 17.89
N LEU A 164 -19.74 -7.20 16.89
CA LEU A 164 -18.94 -5.96 16.87
C LEU A 164 -19.84 -4.71 16.83
N GLU A 165 -20.90 -4.74 16.02
CA GLU A 165 -21.91 -3.66 15.97
C GLU A 165 -22.58 -3.48 17.34
N LYS A 166 -23.07 -4.57 17.95
CA LYS A 166 -23.71 -4.53 19.28
C LYS A 166 -22.78 -3.99 20.37
N ALA A 167 -21.48 -4.27 20.27
CA ALA A 167 -20.47 -3.76 21.20
C ALA A 167 -20.21 -2.25 21.04
N GLY A 168 -20.66 -1.63 19.94
CA GLY A 168 -20.54 -0.19 19.73
C GLY A 168 -19.69 0.23 18.54
N CYS A 169 -19.28 -0.71 17.67
CA CYS A 169 -18.65 -0.37 16.39
C CYS A 169 -19.61 0.47 15.53
N GLN A 170 -19.12 1.54 14.93
CA GLN A 170 -19.91 2.52 14.16
C GLN A 170 -19.70 2.42 12.64
N LEU A 171 -18.67 1.70 12.20
CA LEU A 171 -18.41 1.37 10.80
C LEU A 171 -17.54 0.12 10.73
N LEU A 172 -17.88 -0.81 9.83
CA LEU A 172 -17.15 -2.07 9.67
C LEU A 172 -16.49 -2.17 8.29
N THR A 173 -15.17 -2.32 8.24
CA THR A 173 -14.47 -2.68 7.01
C THR A 173 -14.25 -4.19 6.95
N VAL A 174 -14.76 -4.84 5.89
CA VAL A 174 -14.68 -6.30 5.71
C VAL A 174 -13.71 -6.64 4.60
N HIS A 175 -12.56 -7.23 4.96
CA HIS A 175 -11.72 -7.89 3.96
C HIS A 175 -12.29 -9.29 3.68
N GLY A 176 -12.76 -9.53 2.44
CA GLY A 176 -13.40 -10.79 2.02
C GLY A 176 -12.48 -12.02 1.95
N ARG A 177 -11.33 -12.03 2.63
CA ARG A 177 -10.41 -13.18 2.71
C ARG A 177 -10.32 -13.68 4.14
N THR A 178 -10.15 -14.97 4.32
CA THR A 178 -9.85 -15.58 5.62
C THR A 178 -8.45 -15.23 6.09
N LYS A 179 -8.13 -15.50 7.36
CA LYS A 179 -6.78 -15.30 7.92
C LYS A 179 -5.71 -16.13 7.20
N GLU A 180 -6.07 -17.32 6.71
CA GLU A 180 -5.19 -18.27 6.02
C GLU A 180 -4.90 -17.83 4.58
N GLN A 181 -5.83 -17.09 3.96
CA GLN A 181 -5.68 -16.51 2.62
C GLN A 181 -4.73 -15.30 2.61
N LYS A 182 -3.42 -15.58 2.64
CA LYS A 182 -2.35 -14.57 2.64
C LYS A 182 -1.18 -14.94 1.73
N GLY A 183 -0.40 -13.93 1.32
CA GLY A 183 0.80 -14.13 0.51
C GLY A 183 0.48 -14.82 -0.82
N PRO A 184 1.26 -15.84 -1.24
CA PRO A 184 0.96 -16.63 -2.44
C PRO A 184 -0.39 -17.35 -2.41
N LEU A 185 -0.96 -17.60 -1.22
CA LEU A 185 -2.25 -18.28 -1.02
C LEU A 185 -3.42 -17.30 -0.86
N ALA A 186 -3.26 -16.04 -1.25
CA ALA A 186 -4.28 -15.02 -1.02
C ALA A 186 -5.61 -15.30 -1.74
N GLY A 187 -5.57 -15.85 -2.96
CA GLY A 187 -6.76 -16.09 -3.76
C GLY A 187 -7.64 -14.84 -3.96
N VAL A 188 -8.91 -15.05 -4.29
CA VAL A 188 -9.92 -14.00 -4.51
C VAL A 188 -10.69 -13.74 -3.21
N ALA A 189 -10.97 -12.47 -2.93
CA ALA A 189 -11.82 -12.04 -1.83
C ALA A 189 -13.28 -12.34 -2.15
N SER A 190 -13.98 -13.00 -1.24
CA SER A 190 -15.39 -13.33 -1.36
C SER A 190 -16.25 -12.09 -1.13
N TRP A 191 -16.83 -11.57 -2.21
CA TRP A 191 -17.84 -10.51 -2.14
C TRP A 191 -19.18 -11.03 -1.61
N GLU A 192 -19.43 -12.34 -1.64
CA GLU A 192 -20.61 -12.97 -1.03
C GLU A 192 -20.61 -12.78 0.49
N HIS A 193 -19.46 -13.00 1.15
CA HIS A 193 -19.32 -12.73 2.58
C HIS A 193 -19.57 -11.25 2.90
N ILE A 194 -19.01 -10.34 2.08
CA ILE A 194 -19.16 -8.90 2.26
C ILE A 194 -20.64 -8.49 2.10
N GLN A 195 -21.33 -9.00 1.08
CA GLN A 195 -22.75 -8.73 0.85
C GLN A 195 -23.61 -9.27 1.99
N ALA A 196 -23.33 -10.47 2.50
CA ALA A 196 -24.04 -11.05 3.64
C ALA A 196 -23.89 -10.18 4.89
N VAL A 197 -22.67 -9.73 5.21
CA VAL A 197 -22.44 -8.79 6.32
C VAL A 197 -23.19 -7.48 6.09
N ARG A 198 -23.09 -6.88 4.89
CA ARG A 198 -23.78 -5.62 4.55
C ARG A 198 -25.30 -5.72 4.77
N LYS A 199 -25.93 -6.86 4.49
CA LYS A 199 -27.37 -7.07 4.71
C LYS A 199 -27.74 -7.27 6.18
N ALA A 200 -26.80 -7.70 7.02
CA ALA A 200 -27.07 -8.16 8.38
C ALA A 200 -26.78 -7.12 9.48
N VAL A 201 -26.02 -6.07 9.18
CA VAL A 201 -25.72 -4.96 10.10
C VAL A 201 -26.38 -3.66 9.63
N SER A 202 -26.64 -2.75 10.57
CA SER A 202 -27.24 -1.43 10.32
C SER A 202 -26.21 -0.30 10.17
N ILE A 203 -24.99 -0.51 10.66
CA ILE A 203 -23.87 0.42 10.48
C ILE A 203 -23.31 0.41 9.05
N PRO A 204 -22.64 1.49 8.61
CA PRO A 204 -21.89 1.52 7.36
C PRO A 204 -20.88 0.38 7.26
N VAL A 205 -20.77 -0.17 6.06
CA VAL A 205 -19.86 -1.27 5.72
C VAL A 205 -19.01 -0.86 4.53
N PHE A 206 -17.70 -1.07 4.64
CA PHE A 206 -16.74 -0.93 3.55
C PHE A 206 -16.21 -2.29 3.09
N ALA A 207 -16.12 -2.48 1.77
CA ALA A 207 -15.50 -3.67 1.19
C ALA A 207 -13.99 -3.51 1.05
N ASN A 208 -13.24 -4.60 1.23
CA ASN A 208 -11.81 -4.64 0.95
C ASN A 208 -11.37 -5.99 0.35
N GLY A 209 -10.41 -5.91 -0.57
CA GLY A 209 -9.79 -7.08 -1.23
C GLY A 209 -10.11 -7.14 -2.72
N ASN A 210 -9.06 -7.40 -3.52
CA ASN A 210 -9.13 -7.49 -4.99
C ASN A 210 -9.63 -6.21 -5.70
N ILE A 211 -9.28 -5.03 -5.17
CA ILE A 211 -9.60 -3.73 -5.80
C ILE A 211 -8.33 -3.17 -6.43
N GLN A 212 -8.25 -3.22 -7.76
CA GLN A 212 -7.04 -2.87 -8.53
C GLN A 212 -7.25 -1.70 -9.49
N CYS A 213 -8.49 -1.40 -9.87
CA CYS A 213 -8.86 -0.27 -10.71
C CYS A 213 -10.22 0.33 -10.29
N LEU A 214 -10.63 1.45 -10.89
CA LEU A 214 -11.91 2.09 -10.60
C LEU A 214 -13.11 1.18 -10.93
N SER A 215 -13.05 0.42 -12.02
CA SER A 215 -14.15 -0.49 -12.37
C SER A 215 -14.36 -1.60 -11.33
N ASP A 216 -13.30 -2.06 -10.65
CA ASP A 216 -13.44 -2.99 -9.51
C ASP A 216 -14.22 -2.33 -8.35
N VAL A 217 -14.01 -1.03 -8.11
CA VAL A 217 -14.73 -0.27 -7.08
C VAL A 217 -16.22 -0.21 -7.41
N GLU A 218 -16.54 0.23 -8.62
CA GLU A 218 -17.93 0.37 -9.10
C GLU A 218 -18.67 -0.97 -9.06
N GLU A 219 -18.02 -2.01 -9.57
CA GLU A 219 -18.58 -3.36 -9.59
C GLU A 219 -18.76 -3.94 -8.19
N CYS A 220 -17.81 -3.69 -7.27
CA CYS A 220 -17.92 -4.12 -5.88
C CYS A 220 -19.11 -3.44 -5.19
N ILE A 221 -19.28 -2.12 -5.34
CA ILE A 221 -20.43 -1.38 -4.79
C ILE A 221 -21.73 -1.93 -5.37
N ARG A 222 -21.82 -2.08 -6.70
CA ARG A 222 -23.00 -2.57 -7.40
C ARG A 222 -23.43 -3.96 -6.92
N LYS A 223 -22.47 -4.87 -6.73
CA LYS A 223 -22.76 -6.26 -6.31
C LYS A 223 -23.06 -6.38 -4.82
N THR A 224 -22.36 -5.63 -3.96
CA THR A 224 -22.43 -5.85 -2.52
C THR A 224 -23.33 -4.86 -1.78
N GLY A 225 -23.61 -3.69 -2.36
CA GLY A 225 -24.37 -2.62 -1.73
C GLY A 225 -23.64 -1.92 -0.57
N VAL A 226 -22.30 -2.06 -0.49
CA VAL A 226 -21.47 -1.39 0.52
C VAL A 226 -21.44 0.12 0.32
N HIS A 227 -21.13 0.84 1.40
CA HIS A 227 -21.08 2.30 1.41
C HIS A 227 -19.77 2.85 0.84
N GLY A 228 -18.75 2.01 0.72
CA GLY A 228 -17.45 2.39 0.23
C GLY A 228 -16.54 1.18 0.02
N VAL A 229 -15.48 1.41 -0.73
CA VAL A 229 -14.52 0.39 -1.12
C VAL A 229 -13.12 0.86 -0.78
N MET A 230 -12.40 -0.03 -0.13
CA MET A 230 -11.05 0.20 0.33
C MET A 230 -10.03 -0.50 -0.57
N SER A 231 -9.09 0.27 -1.13
CA SER A 231 -7.96 -0.25 -1.90
C SER A 231 -6.66 -0.20 -1.10
N ALA A 232 -5.81 -1.21 -1.29
CA ALA A 232 -4.50 -1.35 -0.66
C ALA A 232 -3.41 -1.47 -1.73
N GLU A 233 -3.04 -2.71 -2.11
CA GLU A 233 -2.02 -2.95 -3.13
C GLU A 233 -2.33 -2.23 -4.47
N GLY A 234 -3.58 -2.17 -4.90
CA GLY A 234 -3.97 -1.44 -6.12
C GLY A 234 -3.58 0.03 -6.08
N ASN A 235 -3.84 0.72 -4.97
CA ASN A 235 -3.45 2.13 -4.79
C ASN A 235 -1.92 2.31 -4.73
N LEU A 236 -1.16 1.37 -4.14
CA LEU A 236 0.31 1.40 -4.13
C LEU A 236 0.95 1.26 -5.52
N HIS A 237 0.27 0.57 -6.43
CA HIS A 237 0.71 0.42 -7.82
C HIS A 237 0.17 1.52 -8.74
N ASN A 238 -0.94 2.15 -8.36
CA ASN A 238 -1.52 3.29 -9.07
C ASN A 238 -2.25 4.24 -8.08
N PRO A 239 -1.60 5.34 -7.64
CA PRO A 239 -2.25 6.33 -6.79
C PRO A 239 -3.50 6.96 -7.42
N ALA A 240 -3.55 7.05 -8.76
CA ALA A 240 -4.67 7.55 -9.56
C ALA A 240 -5.82 6.56 -9.78
N LEU A 241 -5.84 5.44 -9.02
CA LEU A 241 -6.87 4.40 -9.10
C LEU A 241 -8.28 4.97 -9.01
N PHE A 242 -8.55 5.89 -8.07
CA PHE A 242 -9.90 6.42 -7.84
C PHE A 242 -10.35 7.45 -8.88
N GLU A 243 -9.45 7.94 -9.73
CA GLU A 243 -9.78 8.77 -10.89
C GLU A 243 -10.01 7.93 -12.16
N GLY A 244 -9.74 6.63 -12.11
CA GLY A 244 -9.81 5.75 -13.29
C GLY A 244 -8.70 6.02 -14.31
N ARG A 245 -7.61 6.69 -13.91
CA ARG A 245 -6.47 7.01 -14.79
C ARG A 245 -5.30 6.06 -14.56
N ASN A 246 -4.49 5.86 -15.60
CA ASN A 246 -3.23 5.12 -15.54
C ASN A 246 -2.09 6.06 -15.99
N PRO A 247 -1.61 6.95 -15.10
CA PRO A 247 -0.58 7.92 -15.43
C PRO A 247 0.80 7.27 -15.61
N LEU A 248 1.77 8.07 -16.03
CA LEU A 248 3.16 7.62 -16.12
C LEU A 248 3.75 7.42 -14.73
N VAL A 249 4.53 6.36 -14.55
CA VAL A 249 5.02 5.97 -13.23
C VAL A 249 5.98 6.99 -12.60
N TRP A 250 6.68 7.80 -13.40
CA TRP A 250 7.52 8.88 -12.88
C TRP A 250 6.71 10.13 -12.54
N GLU A 251 5.56 10.40 -13.17
CA GLU A 251 4.73 11.56 -12.82
C GLU A 251 4.20 11.39 -11.39
N MET A 252 3.70 10.20 -11.07
CA MET A 252 3.28 9.86 -9.70
C MET A 252 4.44 9.87 -8.70
N ALA A 253 5.64 9.46 -9.13
CA ALA A 253 6.82 9.49 -8.27
C ALA A 253 7.30 10.91 -8.00
N GLU A 254 7.29 11.79 -9.01
CA GLU A 254 7.63 13.20 -8.90
C GLU A 254 6.69 13.89 -7.90
N GLU A 255 5.38 13.71 -8.06
CA GLU A 255 4.39 14.27 -7.12
C GLU A 255 4.58 13.74 -5.68
N TYR A 256 4.82 12.44 -5.53
CA TYR A 256 5.09 11.85 -4.22
C TYR A 256 6.36 12.43 -3.59
N LEU A 257 7.45 12.55 -4.35
CA LEU A 257 8.73 13.06 -3.85
C LEU A 257 8.64 14.54 -3.49
N GLU A 258 7.86 15.34 -4.20
CA GLU A 258 7.54 16.74 -3.82
C GLU A 258 6.80 16.80 -2.48
N ILE A 259 5.83 15.90 -2.26
CA ILE A 259 5.12 15.81 -0.98
C ILE A 259 6.10 15.39 0.12
N VAL A 260 6.98 14.42 -0.11
CA VAL A 260 8.00 13.96 0.85
C VAL A 260 8.97 15.08 1.21
N GLN A 261 9.33 15.98 0.28
CA GLN A 261 10.15 17.15 0.60
C GLN A 261 9.45 18.09 1.59
N LYS A 262 8.12 18.26 1.46
CA LYS A 262 7.31 19.10 2.36
C LYS A 262 6.96 18.40 3.68
N TYR A 263 6.72 17.09 3.64
CA TYR A 263 6.35 16.24 4.76
C TYR A 263 7.30 15.04 4.81
N PRO A 264 8.50 15.21 5.40
CA PRO A 264 9.52 14.18 5.43
C PRO A 264 9.06 12.91 6.14
N CYS A 265 9.41 11.77 5.55
CA CYS A 265 9.20 10.44 6.14
C CYS A 265 10.47 9.60 6.02
N PRO A 266 10.58 8.47 6.75
CA PRO A 266 11.70 7.55 6.62
C PRO A 266 11.98 7.15 5.17
N LEU A 267 13.26 7.20 4.76
CA LEU A 267 13.67 6.83 3.40
C LEU A 267 13.30 5.39 3.01
N SER A 268 13.13 4.51 4.01
CA SER A 268 12.59 3.16 3.83
C SER A 268 11.19 3.16 3.21
N TYR A 269 10.33 4.10 3.60
CA TYR A 269 8.95 4.20 3.10
C TYR A 269 8.98 4.67 1.66
N VAL A 270 9.73 5.75 1.39
CA VAL A 270 9.94 6.28 0.05
C VAL A 270 10.41 5.19 -0.90
N ARG A 271 11.45 4.45 -0.51
CA ARG A 271 11.99 3.34 -1.31
C ARG A 271 10.95 2.24 -1.53
N ALA A 272 10.18 1.87 -0.50
CA ALA A 272 9.16 0.83 -0.60
C ALA A 272 8.06 1.20 -1.60
N HIS A 273 7.61 2.45 -1.58
CA HIS A 273 6.64 3.00 -2.52
C HIS A 273 7.14 3.00 -3.95
N LEU A 274 8.37 3.47 -4.18
CA LEU A 274 8.96 3.47 -5.52
C LEU A 274 9.17 2.05 -6.08
N PHE A 275 9.50 1.06 -5.25
CA PHE A 275 9.52 -0.34 -5.69
C PHE A 275 8.16 -0.88 -6.14
N LYS A 276 7.06 -0.35 -5.60
CA LYS A 276 5.69 -0.72 -5.97
C LYS A 276 5.25 0.01 -7.23
N LEU A 277 5.38 1.34 -7.22
CA LEU A 277 5.01 2.21 -8.34
C LEU A 277 5.79 1.85 -9.61
N TRP A 278 7.09 1.56 -9.49
CA TRP A 278 7.95 1.22 -10.62
C TRP A 278 8.10 -0.28 -10.83
N HIS A 279 7.26 -1.13 -10.24
CA HIS A 279 7.47 -2.58 -10.20
C HIS A 279 7.83 -3.18 -11.56
N HIS A 280 7.03 -2.88 -12.60
CA HIS A 280 7.25 -3.38 -13.96
C HIS A 280 8.44 -2.69 -14.64
N THR A 281 8.62 -1.38 -14.46
CA THR A 281 9.77 -0.66 -15.03
C THR A 281 11.09 -1.16 -14.48
N LEU A 282 11.18 -1.47 -13.18
CA LEU A 282 12.37 -2.02 -12.55
C LEU A 282 12.66 -3.47 -12.96
N GLN A 283 11.69 -4.19 -13.52
CA GLN A 283 11.95 -5.50 -14.14
C GLN A 283 12.68 -5.36 -15.48
N VAL A 284 12.44 -4.26 -16.20
CA VAL A 284 13.12 -3.94 -17.45
C VAL A 284 14.50 -3.33 -17.17
N TYR A 285 14.58 -2.34 -16.28
CA TYR A 285 15.84 -1.67 -15.93
C TYR A 285 16.41 -2.18 -14.61
N GLN A 286 16.96 -3.40 -14.61
CA GLN A 286 17.51 -4.05 -13.42
C GLN A 286 18.62 -3.24 -12.72
N GLN A 287 19.41 -2.46 -13.48
CA GLN A 287 20.42 -1.58 -12.90
C GLN A 287 19.80 -0.51 -11.99
N LEU A 288 18.70 0.12 -12.40
CA LEU A 288 17.99 1.12 -11.58
C LEU A 288 17.38 0.49 -10.33
N ARG A 289 16.98 -0.79 -10.42
CA ARG A 289 16.50 -1.55 -9.27
C ARG A 289 17.59 -1.69 -8.20
N GLU A 290 18.82 -1.99 -8.62
CA GLU A 290 19.96 -2.09 -7.71
C GLU A 290 20.38 -0.72 -7.14
N GLU A 291 20.35 0.33 -7.96
CA GLU A 291 20.66 1.69 -7.53
C GLU A 291 19.66 2.20 -6.48
N LEU A 292 18.35 2.02 -6.74
CA LEU A 292 17.29 2.35 -5.78
C LEU A 292 17.43 1.56 -4.46
N ALA A 293 17.92 0.32 -4.52
CA ALA A 293 18.18 -0.47 -3.32
C ALA A 293 19.34 0.09 -2.48
N LYS A 294 20.37 0.64 -3.13
CA LYS A 294 21.62 1.09 -2.49
C LYS A 294 21.57 2.53 -2.00
N VAL A 295 20.71 3.37 -2.59
CA VAL A 295 20.65 4.81 -2.32
C VAL A 295 20.27 5.12 -0.87
N LYS A 296 20.94 6.11 -0.28
CA LYS A 296 20.83 6.47 1.15
C LYS A 296 20.33 7.90 1.41
N THR A 297 20.09 8.68 0.37
CA THR A 297 19.65 10.07 0.47
C THR A 297 18.43 10.30 -0.41
N LEU A 298 17.62 11.31 -0.07
CA LEU A 298 16.49 11.72 -0.90
C LEU A 298 16.96 12.27 -2.26
N GLU A 299 18.06 13.03 -2.30
CA GLU A 299 18.63 13.53 -3.56
C GLU A 299 19.03 12.39 -4.50
N GLY A 300 19.65 11.33 -3.97
CA GLY A 300 19.98 10.17 -4.79
C GLY A 300 18.72 9.45 -5.33
N ILE A 301 17.61 9.46 -4.58
CA ILE A 301 16.33 8.92 -5.09
C ILE A 301 15.80 9.80 -6.24
N LEU A 302 15.92 11.12 -6.12
CA LEU A 302 15.55 12.06 -7.19
C LEU A 302 16.41 11.80 -8.45
N ASP A 303 17.70 11.52 -8.30
CA ASP A 303 18.56 11.14 -9.42
C ASP A 303 18.12 9.84 -10.10
N VAL A 304 17.79 8.80 -9.32
CA VAL A 304 17.25 7.54 -9.87
C VAL A 304 15.94 7.78 -10.61
N ASN A 305 15.06 8.66 -10.10
CA ASN A 305 13.82 9.03 -10.78
C ASN A 305 14.10 9.76 -12.12
N ARG A 306 15.04 10.72 -12.13
CA ARG A 306 15.45 11.46 -13.35
C ARG A 306 15.97 10.50 -14.42
N GLU A 307 16.83 9.55 -14.03
CA GLU A 307 17.37 8.54 -14.95
C GLU A 307 16.28 7.57 -15.44
N LEU A 308 15.39 7.10 -14.56
CA LEU A 308 14.25 6.26 -14.93
C LEU A 308 13.36 6.94 -15.98
N LYS A 309 13.03 8.21 -15.74
CA LYS A 309 12.24 9.04 -16.66
C LYS A 309 12.94 9.18 -18.02
N LEU A 310 14.23 9.49 -18.03
CA LEU A 310 15.00 9.63 -19.27
C LEU A 310 14.97 8.34 -20.10
N ARG A 311 15.25 7.18 -19.49
CA ARG A 311 15.22 5.88 -20.19
C ARG A 311 13.86 5.54 -20.74
N CYS A 312 12.79 5.77 -19.97
CA CYS A 312 11.43 5.54 -20.47
C CYS A 312 11.09 6.48 -21.63
N GLN A 313 11.49 7.75 -21.57
CA GLN A 313 11.26 8.71 -22.65
C GLN A 313 12.01 8.33 -23.93
N GLU A 314 13.25 7.84 -23.81
CA GLU A 314 14.01 7.29 -24.93
C GLU A 314 13.32 6.05 -25.53
N GLU A 315 12.80 5.14 -24.70
CA GLU A 315 12.07 3.96 -25.17
C GLU A 315 10.77 4.35 -25.90
N ILE A 316 9.99 5.29 -25.34
CA ILE A 316 8.78 5.84 -25.97
C ILE A 316 9.10 6.49 -27.32
N ALA A 317 10.19 7.26 -27.41
CA ALA A 317 10.57 7.94 -28.66
C ALA A 317 11.03 6.97 -29.77
N ASN A 318 11.57 5.81 -29.39
CA ASN A 318 12.00 4.77 -30.33
C ASN A 318 10.90 3.74 -30.64
N GLN A 319 9.74 3.85 -29.99
CA GLN A 319 8.64 2.91 -30.13
C GLN A 319 8.07 2.95 -31.55
N LYS A 320 7.90 1.77 -32.16
CA LYS A 320 7.28 1.67 -33.49
C LYS A 320 5.76 1.71 -33.39
N GLU A 321 5.12 2.26 -34.42
CA GLU A 321 3.67 2.28 -34.50
C GLU A 321 3.11 0.84 -34.49
N GLY A 322 2.15 0.56 -33.62
CA GLY A 322 1.55 -0.76 -33.44
C GLY A 322 2.32 -1.71 -32.51
N GLU A 323 3.44 -1.29 -31.94
CA GLU A 323 4.15 -2.06 -30.91
C GLU A 323 3.25 -2.25 -29.68
N LYS A 324 3.26 -3.46 -29.11
CA LYS A 324 2.41 -3.85 -27.98
C LYS A 324 3.22 -3.94 -26.69
N PRO A 325 2.59 -3.81 -25.52
CA PRO A 325 3.25 -4.11 -24.25
C PRO A 325 3.89 -5.50 -24.25
N LYS A 326 4.98 -5.67 -23.50
CA LYS A 326 5.64 -6.98 -23.32
C LYS A 326 4.63 -8.02 -22.80
N GLU A 327 4.81 -9.28 -23.22
CA GLU A 327 3.85 -10.36 -23.00
C GLU A 327 3.35 -10.44 -21.54
N GLY A 328 2.04 -10.32 -21.38
CA GLY A 328 1.35 -10.46 -20.09
C GLY A 328 1.02 -9.17 -19.35
N LEU A 329 1.49 -7.99 -19.82
CA LEU A 329 1.11 -6.71 -19.22
C LEU A 329 -0.06 -6.04 -19.98
N PRO A 330 -1.05 -5.46 -19.26
CA PRO A 330 -2.12 -4.69 -19.89
C PRO A 330 -1.62 -3.36 -20.48
N PHE A 331 -0.55 -2.77 -19.89
CA PHE A 331 0.02 -1.51 -20.34
C PHE A 331 1.55 -1.59 -20.44
N PHE A 332 2.17 -0.66 -21.16
CA PHE A 332 3.64 -0.52 -21.14
C PHE A 332 4.15 -0.34 -19.73
N HIS A 333 5.37 -0.82 -19.46
CA HIS A 333 5.89 -0.89 -18.08
C HIS A 333 6.02 0.47 -17.38
N TRP A 334 6.09 1.56 -18.16
CA TRP A 334 6.12 2.94 -17.69
C TRP A 334 4.75 3.54 -17.35
N ILE A 335 3.67 2.78 -17.53
CA ILE A 335 2.30 3.17 -17.18
C ILE A 335 1.93 2.47 -15.87
N CYS A 336 1.38 3.24 -14.92
CA CYS A 336 0.83 2.71 -13.68
C CYS A 336 -0.23 1.64 -13.99
N GLN A 337 -0.11 0.46 -13.40
CA GLN A 337 -1.00 -0.66 -13.71
C GLN A 337 -1.09 -1.65 -12.56
N PRO A 338 -2.18 -2.42 -12.47
CA PRO A 338 -2.36 -3.44 -11.44
C PRO A 338 -1.21 -4.45 -11.34
N TYR A 339 -0.83 -4.81 -10.12
CA TYR A 339 0.03 -5.95 -9.88
C TYR A 339 -0.78 -7.17 -9.47
N ILE A 340 -0.75 -8.19 -10.31
CA ILE A 340 -1.32 -9.50 -10.00
C ILE A 340 -0.21 -10.36 -9.42
N ARG A 341 -0.35 -10.73 -8.14
CA ARG A 341 0.59 -11.63 -7.47
C ARG A 341 0.55 -13.01 -8.15
N PRO A 342 1.69 -13.57 -8.57
CA PRO A 342 1.75 -14.93 -9.08
C PRO A 342 1.21 -15.93 -8.04
N GLY A 343 0.45 -16.91 -8.51
CA GLY A 343 -0.01 -18.02 -7.67
C GLY A 343 1.16 -18.89 -7.15
N PRO A 344 0.90 -19.82 -6.23
CA PRO A 344 1.90 -20.80 -5.82
C PRO A 344 2.37 -21.56 -7.06
N LYS A 345 3.68 -21.60 -7.31
CA LYS A 345 4.22 -22.54 -8.30
C LYS A 345 3.89 -23.93 -7.80
N GLU A 346 3.12 -24.71 -8.57
CA GLU A 346 3.01 -26.15 -8.33
C GLU A 346 4.43 -26.70 -8.32
N ARG A 347 4.85 -27.28 -7.19
CA ARG A 347 6.04 -28.13 -7.20
C ARG A 347 5.66 -29.33 -8.05
N CYS A 348 6.03 -29.33 -9.33
CA CYS A 348 6.12 -30.57 -10.09
C CYS A 348 7.01 -31.51 -9.27
N LYS A 349 6.40 -32.55 -8.70
CA LYS A 349 7.13 -33.73 -8.24
C LYS A 349 7.62 -34.42 -9.51
N GLU A 350 8.76 -33.98 -10.03
CA GLU A 350 9.56 -34.87 -10.86
C GLU A 350 10.09 -35.95 -9.91
N ASN A 351 9.40 -37.10 -9.94
CA ASN A 351 9.93 -38.35 -9.42
C ASN A 351 11.11 -38.76 -10.31
N GLY A 352 12.27 -38.14 -10.10
CA GLY A 352 13.56 -38.61 -10.57
C GLY A 352 14.25 -39.34 -9.43
N ALA A 353 14.19 -40.67 -9.44
CA ALA A 353 14.95 -41.51 -8.55
C ALA A 353 16.45 -41.40 -8.87
N SER A 354 17.25 -40.87 -7.94
CA SER A 354 18.64 -41.27 -7.75
C SER A 354 19.08 -40.84 -6.35
N GLY A 355 19.48 -41.82 -5.55
CA GLY A 355 19.74 -41.67 -4.11
C GLY A 355 21.11 -41.09 -3.75
N THR A 356 21.32 -41.06 -2.43
CA THR A 356 22.58 -40.89 -1.67
C THR A 356 23.27 -39.52 -1.82
N GLU A 357 23.74 -38.79 -0.81
CA GLU A 357 24.03 -39.03 0.61
C GLU A 357 24.07 -37.67 1.34
N LYS A 358 23.83 -37.66 2.66
CA LYS A 358 24.02 -36.49 3.53
C LYS A 358 25.52 -36.23 3.76
N GLY A 359 25.96 -34.98 3.57
CA GLY A 359 27.30 -34.52 3.98
C GLY A 359 27.27 -33.12 4.58
N VAL A 360 27.45 -33.02 5.90
CA VAL A 360 27.75 -31.79 6.64
C VAL A 360 29.24 -31.47 6.50
N ARG A 361 29.60 -30.23 6.17
CA ARG A 361 30.91 -29.56 6.43
C ARG A 361 30.79 -28.11 5.95
N GLY A 362 31.26 -27.05 6.59
CA GLY A 362 32.31 -26.89 7.59
C GLY A 362 33.15 -25.68 7.15
N LYS A 363 33.24 -24.63 8.00
CA LYS A 363 34.14 -23.47 7.81
C LYS A 363 35.61 -23.91 7.69
N ARG A 364 36.38 -23.21 6.85
CA ARG A 364 37.81 -22.80 6.95
C ARG A 364 38.15 -22.07 5.63
N ALA A 365 38.78 -20.90 5.55
CA ALA A 365 39.96 -20.27 6.16
C ALA A 365 41.01 -20.02 5.03
N LEU A 366 41.61 -18.84 5.11
CA LEU A 366 42.50 -18.12 4.19
C LEU A 366 43.82 -18.84 3.86
N GLU A 367 44.40 -18.55 2.69
CA GLU A 367 45.85 -18.44 2.42
C GLU A 367 46.10 -17.31 1.39
N GLU A 368 47.21 -16.59 1.58
CA GLU A 368 47.76 -15.41 0.85
C GLU A 368 48.59 -15.85 -0.38
N GLU A 369 48.88 -15.02 -1.39
CA GLU A 369 50.11 -14.20 -1.50
C GLU A 369 50.08 -13.18 -2.69
N GLU A 370 51.03 -12.24 -2.62
CA GLU A 370 51.37 -10.97 -3.33
C GLU A 370 51.57 -11.06 -4.88
N ASP A 371 51.66 -10.01 -5.73
CA ASP A 371 52.46 -8.76 -5.70
C ASP A 371 52.11 -7.81 -6.91
N GLY A 372 52.48 -6.52 -6.87
CA GLY A 372 52.70 -5.68 -8.09
C GLY A 372 52.01 -4.28 -8.22
N ASN A 373 52.83 -3.23 -8.38
CA ASN A 373 52.57 -1.77 -8.26
C ASN A 373 52.04 -1.00 -9.51
N SER A 374 51.52 0.23 -9.31
CA SER A 374 51.48 1.44 -10.20
C SER A 374 50.17 1.91 -10.91
N GLU A 375 49.99 3.25 -10.91
CA GLU A 375 48.88 4.10 -11.39
C GLU A 375 48.62 4.09 -12.92
N LEU A 376 47.34 4.18 -13.37
CA LEU A 376 46.83 4.97 -14.53
C LEU A 376 45.37 4.60 -14.94
N LEU A 377 44.63 5.58 -15.48
CA LEU A 377 43.20 5.55 -15.89
C LEU A 377 42.81 4.45 -16.90
N SER A 378 41.56 3.96 -16.80
CA SER A 378 41.07 2.83 -17.62
C SER A 378 40.73 3.18 -19.08
N LYS A 379 41.14 2.28 -19.97
CA LYS A 379 41.06 2.36 -21.45
C LYS A 379 39.64 2.60 -22.01
N ASN A 380 38.59 2.33 -21.23
CA ASN A 380 37.20 2.53 -21.65
C ASN A 380 36.75 4.00 -21.63
N LYS A 381 37.36 4.83 -20.77
CA LYS A 381 37.05 6.28 -20.71
C LYS A 381 37.72 7.07 -21.83
N GLN A 382 38.91 6.65 -22.28
CA GLN A 382 39.60 7.27 -23.41
C GLN A 382 38.93 6.94 -24.76
N LYS A 383 38.41 5.71 -24.94
CA LYS A 383 37.69 5.30 -26.17
C LYS A 383 36.37 6.05 -26.40
N LYS A 384 35.67 6.48 -25.34
CA LYS A 384 34.38 7.19 -25.46
C LYS A 384 34.53 8.65 -25.91
N LYS A 385 35.65 9.31 -25.58
CA LYS A 385 35.92 10.71 -25.97
C LYS A 385 36.44 10.81 -27.41
N LEU A 386 37.12 9.78 -27.90
CA LEU A 386 37.59 9.68 -29.29
C LEU A 386 36.47 9.37 -30.31
N ARG A 387 35.32 8.84 -29.86
CA ARG A 387 34.26 8.34 -30.75
C ARG A 387 33.20 9.36 -31.14
N ASN A 388 33.01 10.44 -30.40
CA ASN A 388 32.09 11.50 -30.82
C ASN A 388 32.50 12.85 -30.21
N PRO A 389 33.31 13.64 -30.94
CA PRO A 389 33.80 14.94 -30.46
C PRO A 389 32.68 15.98 -30.26
N ASN A 390 31.49 15.79 -30.85
CA ASN A 390 30.42 16.78 -30.91
C ASN A 390 29.22 16.47 -29.98
N LYS A 391 29.41 15.67 -28.92
CA LYS A 391 28.35 15.42 -27.94
C LYS A 391 28.08 16.72 -27.13
N SER A 392 27.00 17.41 -27.46
CA SER A 392 26.51 18.60 -26.74
C SER A 392 25.81 18.24 -25.43
N PHE A 393 25.97 19.09 -24.42
CA PHE A 393 25.36 19.02 -23.08
C PHE A 393 24.51 20.28 -22.80
N ASP A 394 23.68 20.70 -23.78
CA ASP A 394 22.84 21.90 -23.67
C ASP A 394 21.41 21.57 -23.19
N PRO A 395 20.86 22.22 -22.13
CA PRO A 395 19.55 21.94 -21.56
C PRO A 395 18.33 22.52 -22.31
N SER A 396 18.49 23.14 -23.49
CA SER A 396 17.44 23.98 -24.11
C SER A 396 16.55 23.34 -25.19
N LEU A 397 16.64 22.02 -25.47
CA LEU A 397 15.85 21.37 -26.54
C LEU A 397 14.74 20.45 -25.99
N LYS A 398 13.48 20.93 -25.97
CA LYS A 398 12.23 20.17 -25.69
C LYS A 398 11.66 19.52 -26.96
N PRO A 399 10.77 18.50 -26.85
CA PRO A 399 9.35 18.80 -27.08
C PRO A 399 8.32 18.11 -26.14
N LYS A 400 7.10 18.67 -26.17
CA LYS A 400 5.87 18.32 -25.45
C LYS A 400 5.18 17.10 -26.09
N TYR A 401 4.67 16.16 -25.29
CA TYR A 401 3.77 15.11 -25.78
C TYR A 401 2.34 15.65 -25.99
N ALA A 402 1.62 15.11 -26.96
CA ALA A 402 0.21 15.44 -27.20
C ALA A 402 -0.68 14.67 -26.19
N LYS A 403 -1.70 15.34 -25.63
CA LYS A 403 -2.68 14.75 -24.71
C LYS A 403 -3.94 14.34 -25.49
N CYS A 404 -4.62 13.30 -25.04
CA CYS A 404 -5.94 12.87 -25.54
C CYS A 404 -7.00 13.84 -25.03
N ASP A 405 -7.82 14.41 -25.91
CA ASP A 405 -8.79 15.46 -25.56
C ASP A 405 -9.96 14.94 -24.69
N GLN A 406 -10.16 13.62 -24.62
CA GLN A 406 -11.23 12.99 -23.83
C GLN A 406 -10.81 12.62 -22.40
N CYS A 407 -9.56 12.18 -22.20
CA CYS A 407 -9.11 11.64 -20.89
C CYS A 407 -7.83 12.30 -20.34
N GLY A 408 -7.19 13.20 -21.09
CA GLY A 408 -5.99 13.92 -20.65
C GLY A 408 -4.68 13.10 -20.65
N ASN A 409 -4.73 11.80 -20.94
CA ASN A 409 -3.56 10.93 -21.04
C ASN A 409 -2.70 11.26 -22.29
N PRO A 410 -1.40 10.91 -22.32
CA PRO A 410 -0.61 10.98 -23.56
C PRO A 410 -1.30 10.20 -24.70
N LYS A 411 -1.33 10.76 -25.91
CA LYS A 411 -1.98 10.15 -27.08
C LYS A 411 -1.22 8.87 -27.48
N VAL A 412 -1.79 7.71 -27.19
CA VAL A 412 -1.35 6.39 -27.69
C VAL A 412 -2.56 5.68 -28.32
N SER A 413 -2.32 4.73 -29.21
CA SER A 413 -3.28 4.12 -30.16
C SER A 413 -4.52 3.42 -29.58
N GLN A 414 -4.74 3.46 -28.26
CA GLN A 414 -5.94 2.95 -27.60
C GLN A 414 -6.41 3.88 -26.47
N CYS A 415 -6.52 5.19 -26.78
CA CYS A 415 -7.55 6.04 -26.20
C CYS A 415 -8.85 5.76 -27.00
#